data_AF-A0A523VAN5-F1
#
_entry.id   AF-A0A523VAN5-F1
#
_cell.length_a   1.000
_cell.length_b   1.000
_cell.length_c   1.000
_cell.angle_alpha   90.00
_cell.angle_beta   90.00
_cell.angle_gamma   90.00
#
_symmetry.space_group_name_H-M   'P 1'
#
loop_
_entity.id
_entity.type
_entity.pdbx_description
1 polymer ?
#
loop_
_entity_poly.entity_id
_entity_poly.type
_entity_poly.pdbx_seq_one_letter_code
_entity_poly.pdbx_strand_id
1 'polypeptide(L)' 'MKYGIKTLDDFDFSGKTTVARLDLNSPYDAQNKKLKDITRIKAAIPTIEEIS' A
#
# COMPACT_ATOMS: atom_id res chain seq x y z
N MET A 1 -23.08 4.13 -3.81
CA MET A 1 -21.76 4.56 -4.32
C MET A 1 -21.95 5.61 -5.41
N LYS A 2 -21.22 6.73 -5.36
CA LYS A 2 -21.34 7.83 -6.33
C LYS A 2 -20.71 7.52 -7.70
N TYR A 3 -19.78 6.56 -7.77
CA TYR A 3 -18.95 6.32 -8.96
C TYR A 3 -18.80 4.84 -9.38
N GLY A 4 -19.49 3.90 -8.74
CA GLY A 4 -19.42 2.46 -9.07
C GLY A 4 -18.06 1.78 -8.81
N ILE A 5 -17.15 2.45 -8.11
CA ILE A 5 -15.85 1.90 -7.70
C ILE A 5 -16.02 1.25 -6.33
N LYS A 6 -15.58 -0.01 -6.21
CA LYS A 6 -15.55 -0.72 -4.92
C LYS A 6 -14.37 -0.25 -4.07
N THR A 7 -14.60 -0.10 -2.76
CA THR A 7 -13.55 0.19 -1.77
C THR A 7 -13.17 -1.08 -1.01
N LEU A 8 -12.21 -0.98 -0.08
CA LEU A 8 -11.83 -2.09 0.79
C LEU A 8 -13.00 -2.54 1.68
N ASP A 9 -13.82 -1.59 2.16
CA ASP A 9 -15.01 -1.86 2.98
C ASP A 9 -16.07 -2.77 2.31
N ASP A 10 -16.00 -2.92 0.99
CA ASP A 10 -16.91 -3.80 0.24
C ASP A 10 -16.49 -5.28 0.28
N PHE A 11 -15.40 -5.63 0.97
CA PHE A 11 -14.82 -6.97 1.01
C PHE A 11 -14.44 -7.41 2.43
N ASP A 12 -14.52 -8.72 2.67
CA ASP A 12 -13.95 -9.37 3.86
C ASP A 12 -12.61 -10.00 3.50
N PHE A 13 -11.55 -9.65 4.23
CA PHE A 13 -10.18 -10.15 4.01
C PHE A 13 -9.78 -11.27 4.97
N SER A 14 -10.62 -11.60 5.97
CA SER A 14 -10.31 -12.59 7.00
C SER A 14 -9.99 -13.97 6.43
N GLY A 15 -8.80 -14.48 6.78
CA GLY A 15 -8.31 -15.79 6.34
C GLY A 15 -8.02 -15.90 4.84
N LYS A 16 -7.92 -14.77 4.12
CA LYS A 16 -7.65 -14.74 2.68
C LYS A 16 -6.19 -14.38 2.40
N THR A 17 -5.70 -14.85 1.26
CA THR A 17 -4.45 -14.33 0.68
C THR A 17 -4.78 -13.16 -0.25
N THR A 18 -4.33 -11.97 0.11
CA THR A 18 -4.61 -10.73 -0.62
C THR A 18 -3.42 -10.34 -1.50
N VAL A 19 -3.67 -10.01 -2.77
CA VAL A 19 -2.67 -9.41 -3.65
C VAL A 19 -2.84 -7.89 -3.65
N ALA A 20 -1.93 -7.18 -3.01
CA ALA A 20 -1.95 -5.72 -2.93
C ALA A 20 -0.93 -5.10 -3.90
N ARG A 21 -1.40 -4.29 -4.84
CA ARG A 21 -0.54 -3.49 -5.73
C ARG A 21 -0.26 -2.14 -5.07
N LEU A 22 0.95 -1.98 -4.53
CA LEU A 22 1.37 -0.77 -3.85
C LEU A 22 2.25 0.11 -4.75
N ASP A 23 2.18 1.43 -4.57
CA ASP A 23 3.19 2.34 -5.11
C ASP A 23 4.32 2.50 -4.10
N LEU A 24 5.44 1.81 -4.34
CA LEU A 24 6.64 1.84 -3.49
C LEU A 24 7.84 2.44 -4.24
N ASN A 25 7.61 3.13 -5.35
CA ASN A 25 8.69 3.73 -6.12
C ASN A 25 9.22 4.98 -5.40
N SER A 26 10.23 4.79 -4.56
CA SER A 26 10.88 5.83 -3.76
C SER A 26 12.26 6.21 -4.32
N PRO A 27 12.68 7.48 -4.23
CA PRO A 27 14.02 7.90 -4.64
C PRO A 27 15.11 7.18 -3.84
N TYR A 28 16.07 6.57 -4.55
CA TYR A 28 17.18 5.81 -3.97
C TYR A 28 18.51 6.59 -4.05
N ASP A 29 19.25 6.61 -2.95
CA ASP A 29 20.64 7.04 -2.87
C ASP A 29 21.57 5.83 -3.04
N ALA A 30 22.18 5.72 -4.22
CA ALA A 30 23.09 4.63 -4.54
C ALA A 30 24.43 4.70 -3.78
N GLN A 31 24.88 5.90 -3.38
CA GLN A 31 26.15 6.06 -2.67
C GLN A 31 26.04 5.54 -1.24
N ASN A 32 24.98 5.97 -0.53
CA ASN A 32 24.73 5.58 0.86
C ASN A 32 23.90 4.30 1.00
N LYS A 33 23.45 3.73 -0.12
CA LYS A 33 22.58 2.54 -0.22
C LYS A 33 21.29 2.68 0.59
N LYS A 34 20.64 3.85 0.53
CA LYS A 34 19.45 4.18 1.34
C LYS A 34 18.36 4.86 0.51
N LEU A 35 17.12 4.76 0.97
CA LEU A 35 16.04 5.59 0.43
C LEU A 35 16.18 7.02 0.94
N LYS A 36 16.02 8.00 0.05
CA LYS A 36 16.02 9.43 0.41
C LYS A 36 14.68 9.86 1.00
N ASP A 37 13.61 9.17 0.60
CA ASP A 37 12.25 9.44 1.04
C ASP A 37 11.45 8.12 1.14
N ILE A 38 10.75 7.95 2.26
CA ILE A 38 9.92 6.78 2.56
C ILE A 38 8.43 7.12 2.65
N THR A 39 8.02 8.32 2.22
CA THR A 39 6.63 8.80 2.31
C THR A 39 5.65 7.84 1.62
N ARG A 40 6.01 7.29 0.46
CA ARG A 40 5.18 6.31 -0.27
C ARG A 40 5.02 4.99 0.48
N ILE A 41 6.10 4.50 1.11
CA ILE A 41 6.05 3.31 1.95
C ILE A 41 5.13 3.56 3.14
N LYS A 42 5.28 4.70 3.83
CA LYS A 42 4.42 5.08 4.96
C LYS A 42 2.95 5.21 4.55
N ALA A 43 2.68 5.77 3.37
CA ALA A 43 1.32 5.92 2.86
C ALA A 43 0.65 4.58 2.53
N ALA A 44 1.41 3.52 2.27
CA ALA A 44 0.89 2.17 2.03
C ALA A 44 0.51 1.43 3.33
N ILE A 45 1.06 1.82 4.48
CA ILE A 45 0.88 1.10 5.76
C ILE A 45 -0.61 0.94 6.14
N PRO A 46 -1.47 1.98 6.12
CA PRO A 46 -2.85 1.82 6.56
C PRO A 46 -3.63 0.78 5.74
N THR A 47 -3.41 0.73 4.43
CA THR A 47 -4.04 -0.27 3.57
C THR A 47 -3.54 -1.68 3.86
N ILE A 48 -2.26 -1.86 4.18
CA ILE A 48 -1.73 -3.19 4.56
C ILE A 48 -2.33 -3.64 5.89
N GLU A 49 -2.41 -2.74 6.88
CA GLU A 49 -3.00 -3.02 8.20
C GLU A 49 -4.48 -3.40 8.11
N GLU A 50 -5.24 -2.80 7.17
CA GLU A 50 -6.66 -3.09 6.98
C GLU A 50 -6.94 -4.45 6.32
N ILE A 51 -6.06 -4.90 5.41
CA ILE A 51 -6.26 -6.12 4.61
C ILE A 51 -5.52 -7.36 5.14
N SER A 52 -4.79 -7.21 6.26
CA SER A 52 -4.04 -8.30 6.93
C SER A 52 -4.87 -9.00 7.99
#